data_AF-A0AAW0EFM4-F1
#
_entry.id   AF-A0AAW0EFM4-F1
#
_cell.length_a   1.000
_cell.length_b   1.000
_cell.length_c   1.000
_cell.angle_alpha   90.00
_cell.angle_beta   90.00
_cell.angle_gamma   90.00
#
_symmetry.space_group_name_H-M   'P 1'
#
loop_
_entity.id
_entity.type
_entity.pdbx_description
1 polymer ?
#
loop_
_entity_poly.entity_id
_entity_poly.type
_entity_poly.pdbx_seq_one_letter_code
_entity_poly.pdbx_strand_id
1 'polypeptide(L)'
;MSGFLVLAALLPYALGQLAGTNTAETHPTLTWSKCTGTGGTSCTSQSASIVIDANWRWLHQGATGFTNCYTGNTWDASICPDGETCAANCALDGDGNALTMKFVTSSQQKNIGSRVYLMSGDSAYQTFDFANQEFTFDVDVSQLPCGLNGALYFSQMDADGGVAKSNGANKAGPKYGTGYCDAQCPRDIKFINGVANVAGWAPSPNDTNAGTVRSCCPEMDVWEANSISSAFTPHPCSTLGQSTCTGSSCSAPNSTAGTCDQAGCDFNSYRMGDTSFYGPGMTVDTTKPITVVTQWVGSPITEIKRFYVQNGVTIANSQSTVSGVTGNSISEDFCSAQKTAFGDTNTFQQKGGLSGMSQAASAGMVLVMSIWDDHAANMLWLDAPYPPTKDASSPGVSRGTCSPSSGAPTDVENSSPNAQVIYSNIKFGPIGSTFNQGSAQ
;
A
#
# COMPACT_ATOMS: atom_id res chain seq x y z
N MET A 1 -1.20 -65.46 -18.54
CA MET A 1 -0.52 -64.16 -18.70
C MET A 1 -1.59 -63.09 -18.69
N SER A 2 -1.45 -62.11 -17.80
CA SER A 2 -1.99 -60.73 -17.85
C SER A 2 -2.14 -60.26 -16.41
N GLY A 3 -1.01 -59.84 -15.82
CA GLY A 3 -1.02 -59.10 -14.56
C GLY A 3 -1.31 -57.64 -14.86
N PHE A 4 -2.41 -57.11 -14.32
CA PHE A 4 -2.67 -55.67 -14.30
C PHE A 4 -1.77 -55.02 -13.25
N LEU A 5 -0.78 -54.24 -13.68
CA LEU A 5 -0.10 -53.28 -12.82
C LEU A 5 -1.04 -52.08 -12.61
N VAL A 6 -1.53 -51.90 -11.39
CA VAL A 6 -2.15 -50.65 -10.95
C VAL A 6 -1.02 -49.71 -10.55
N LEU A 7 -0.70 -48.75 -11.41
CA LEU A 7 0.22 -47.66 -11.11
C LEU A 7 -0.53 -46.66 -10.21
N ALA A 8 -0.32 -46.73 -8.91
CA ALA A 8 -0.81 -45.70 -7.98
C ALA A 8 -0.01 -44.42 -8.22
N ALA A 9 -0.62 -43.46 -8.92
CA ALA A 9 -0.08 -42.12 -9.04
C ALA A 9 -0.10 -41.46 -7.65
N LEU A 10 1.05 -41.41 -6.98
CA LEU A 10 1.29 -40.53 -5.85
C LEU A 10 1.25 -39.09 -6.39
N LEU A 11 0.08 -38.45 -6.33
CA LEU A 11 -0.03 -37.00 -6.49
C LEU A 11 0.83 -36.38 -5.37
N PRO A 12 1.86 -35.57 -5.69
CA PRO A 12 2.56 -34.81 -4.67
C PRO A 12 1.52 -33.88 -4.02
N TYR A 13 1.21 -34.13 -2.76
CA TYR A 13 0.52 -33.12 -1.96
C TYR A 13 1.46 -31.93 -1.90
N ALA A 14 1.12 -30.82 -2.56
CA ALA A 14 1.86 -29.58 -2.40
C ALA A 14 1.84 -29.22 -0.90
N LEU A 15 3.00 -29.35 -0.27
CA LEU A 15 3.27 -28.87 1.07
C LEU A 15 3.33 -27.34 0.97
N GLY A 16 2.62 -26.64 1.84
CA GLY A 16 2.36 -25.22 1.58
C GLY A 16 1.70 -24.51 2.75
N GLN A 17 1.84 -23.19 2.79
CA GLN A 17 1.31 -22.29 3.80
C GLN A 17 -0.16 -22.61 4.09
N LEU A 18 -0.44 -22.98 5.34
CA LEU A 18 -1.74 -23.47 5.76
C LEU A 18 -2.67 -22.32 6.18
N ALA A 19 -3.97 -22.62 6.21
CA ALA A 19 -4.98 -21.82 6.88
C ALA A 19 -5.25 -22.39 8.28
N GLY A 20 -5.09 -21.54 9.29
CA GLY A 20 -5.38 -21.85 10.69
C GLY A 20 -6.89 -21.91 10.93
N THR A 21 -7.28 -22.56 12.02
CA THR A 21 -8.69 -22.74 12.38
C THR A 21 -8.94 -22.53 13.88
N ASN A 22 -7.95 -22.04 14.62
CA ASN A 22 -8.09 -21.76 16.05
C ASN A 22 -8.98 -20.53 16.27
N THR A 23 -8.83 -19.52 15.40
CA THR A 23 -9.66 -18.33 15.35
C THR A 23 -10.40 -18.29 14.02
N ALA A 24 -11.73 -18.13 14.08
CA ALA A 24 -12.54 -18.05 12.86
C ALA A 24 -12.25 -16.74 12.10
N GLU A 25 -11.91 -16.85 10.82
CA GLU A 25 -11.76 -15.69 9.95
C GLU A 25 -13.13 -15.17 9.49
N THR A 26 -13.47 -13.93 9.86
CA THR A 26 -14.71 -13.26 9.49
C THR A 26 -14.42 -11.84 9.03
N HIS A 27 -14.43 -11.61 7.71
CA HIS A 27 -14.09 -10.30 7.15
C HIS A 27 -15.09 -9.21 7.58
N PRO A 28 -14.63 -8.08 8.17
CA PRO A 28 -15.49 -6.92 8.41
C PRO A 28 -16.11 -6.42 7.11
N THR A 29 -17.41 -6.13 7.13
CA THR A 29 -18.12 -5.63 5.95
C THR A 29 -17.73 -4.19 5.64
N LEU A 30 -17.55 -3.88 4.36
CA LEU A 30 -17.33 -2.52 3.87
C LEU A 30 -18.15 -2.32 2.61
N THR A 31 -18.97 -1.27 2.56
CA THR A 31 -19.70 -0.89 1.36
C THR A 31 -18.93 0.16 0.58
N TRP A 32 -18.91 0.04 -0.75
CA TRP A 32 -18.43 1.08 -1.65
C TRP A 32 -19.49 1.37 -2.73
N SER A 33 -19.25 2.35 -3.57
CA SER A 33 -20.23 2.82 -4.56
C SER A 33 -19.67 2.77 -5.97
N LYS A 34 -20.38 2.12 -6.88
CA LYS A 34 -20.09 2.18 -8.32
C LYS A 34 -20.94 3.26 -8.97
N CYS A 35 -20.31 4.27 -9.53
CA CYS A 35 -20.97 5.45 -10.08
C CYS A 35 -20.98 5.45 -11.61
N THR A 36 -21.97 6.14 -12.17
CA THR A 36 -22.15 6.37 -13.60
C THR A 36 -22.58 7.83 -13.84
N GLY A 37 -22.58 8.28 -15.10
CA GLY A 37 -22.97 9.65 -15.42
C GLY A 37 -21.99 10.69 -14.87
N THR A 38 -22.51 11.83 -14.42
CA THR A 38 -21.71 12.94 -13.86
C THR A 38 -22.35 13.52 -12.60
N GLY A 39 -21.58 14.26 -11.82
CA GLY A 39 -22.07 15.06 -10.69
C GLY A 39 -22.24 14.30 -9.37
N GLY A 40 -21.79 13.05 -9.27
CA GLY A 40 -21.82 12.29 -8.01
C GLY A 40 -23.21 11.79 -7.58
N THR A 41 -24.24 11.86 -8.44
CA THR A 41 -25.63 11.59 -8.07
C THR A 41 -26.15 10.21 -8.49
N SER A 42 -25.47 9.54 -9.43
CA SER A 42 -25.87 8.23 -9.95
C SER A 42 -24.88 7.16 -9.51
N CYS A 43 -25.04 6.67 -8.28
CA CYS A 43 -24.19 5.63 -7.71
C CYS A 43 -25.02 4.47 -7.16
N THR A 44 -24.49 3.26 -7.30
CA THR A 44 -25.07 2.02 -6.78
C THR A 44 -24.16 1.41 -5.74
N SER A 45 -24.72 1.07 -4.57
CA SER A 45 -23.97 0.44 -3.49
C SER A 45 -23.50 -0.96 -3.90
N GLN A 46 -22.24 -1.25 -3.59
CA GLN A 46 -21.57 -2.52 -3.76
C GLN A 46 -21.26 -3.07 -2.37
N SER A 47 -21.69 -4.30 -2.09
CA SER A 47 -21.33 -5.00 -0.86
C SER A 47 -19.97 -5.64 -1.03
N ALA A 48 -19.06 -5.35 -0.11
CA ALA A 48 -17.73 -5.95 -0.03
C ALA A 48 -17.39 -6.23 1.43
N SER A 49 -16.20 -6.75 1.65
CA SER A 49 -15.59 -6.90 2.95
C SER A 49 -14.13 -6.52 2.88
N ILE A 50 -13.44 -6.50 4.02
CA ILE A 50 -12.00 -6.28 4.06
C ILE A 50 -11.30 -7.42 4.80
N VAL A 51 -10.05 -7.64 4.45
CA VAL A 51 -9.20 -8.66 5.06
C VAL A 51 -7.88 -8.05 5.50
N ILE A 52 -7.41 -8.39 6.70
CA ILE A 52 -6.08 -7.98 7.15
C ILE A 52 -4.98 -8.80 6.45
N ASP A 53 -3.89 -8.11 6.14
CA ASP A 53 -2.69 -8.68 5.55
C ASP A 53 -2.10 -9.83 6.40
N ALA A 54 -1.55 -10.83 5.71
CA ALA A 54 -0.97 -12.02 6.30
C ALA A 54 0.15 -11.75 7.33
N ASN A 55 0.90 -10.65 7.18
CA ASN A 55 2.03 -10.34 8.04
C ASN A 55 1.61 -9.97 9.48
N TRP A 56 0.37 -9.50 9.67
CA TRP A 56 -0.19 -9.18 10.98
C TRP A 56 -0.81 -10.36 11.71
N ARG A 57 -1.04 -11.47 11.01
CA ARG A 57 -1.72 -12.64 11.59
C ARG A 57 -0.81 -13.41 12.52
N TRP A 58 -1.43 -14.05 13.51
CA TRP A 58 -0.77 -15.07 14.29
C TRP A 58 -0.36 -16.24 13.39
N LEU A 59 0.89 -16.67 13.53
CA LEU A 59 1.48 -17.75 12.77
C LEU A 59 1.89 -18.89 13.70
N HIS A 60 1.22 -20.04 13.57
CA HIS A 60 1.39 -21.17 14.47
C HIS A 60 1.57 -22.49 13.72
N GLN A 61 2.10 -23.50 14.42
CA GLN A 61 2.35 -24.82 13.87
C GLN A 61 1.06 -25.58 13.59
N GLY A 62 0.90 -26.09 12.38
CA GLY A 62 -0.27 -26.85 11.91
C GLY A 62 -1.56 -26.02 11.89
N ALA A 63 -2.65 -26.58 11.34
CA ALA A 63 -3.92 -25.87 11.25
C ALA A 63 -4.62 -25.61 12.60
N THR A 64 -4.24 -26.35 13.65
CA THR A 64 -4.88 -26.32 14.99
C THR A 64 -3.86 -26.33 16.15
N GLY A 65 -2.56 -26.18 15.87
CA GLY A 65 -1.56 -26.10 16.94
C GLY A 65 -1.48 -24.70 17.53
N PHE A 66 -0.76 -24.59 18.65
CA PHE A 66 -0.62 -23.32 19.40
C PHE A 66 0.84 -22.88 19.57
N THR A 67 1.79 -23.67 19.08
CA THR A 67 3.22 -23.31 19.10
C THR A 67 3.48 -22.28 18.00
N ASN A 68 4.05 -21.14 18.36
CA ASN A 68 4.36 -20.09 17.39
C ASN A 68 5.44 -20.56 16.42
N CYS A 69 5.20 -20.39 15.11
CA CYS A 69 6.27 -20.49 14.12
C CYS A 69 7.14 -19.23 14.08
N TYR A 70 6.59 -18.11 14.54
CA TYR A 70 7.22 -16.82 14.50
C TYR A 70 6.78 -15.98 15.72
N THR A 71 7.74 -15.43 16.46
CA THR A 71 7.48 -14.64 17.69
C THR A 71 8.31 -13.37 17.68
N GLY A 72 7.66 -12.21 17.87
CA GLY A 72 8.32 -10.91 17.80
C GLY A 72 8.90 -10.69 16.41
N ASN A 73 10.18 -10.99 16.25
CA ASN A 73 10.91 -10.85 14.99
C ASN A 73 11.77 -12.07 14.62
N THR A 74 11.51 -13.24 15.22
CA THR A 74 12.29 -14.46 14.97
C THR A 74 11.41 -15.64 14.59
N TRP A 75 11.90 -16.45 13.65
CA TRP A 75 11.34 -17.75 13.30
C TRP A 75 11.78 -18.83 14.30
N ASP A 76 10.90 -19.78 14.63
CA ASP A 76 11.29 -20.97 15.37
C ASP A 76 12.03 -21.94 14.43
N ALA A 77 13.35 -22.02 14.58
CA ALA A 77 14.20 -22.83 13.70
C ALA A 77 13.92 -24.35 13.76
N SER A 78 13.24 -24.84 14.81
CA SER A 78 12.86 -26.26 14.90
C SER A 78 11.64 -26.59 14.04
N ILE A 79 10.77 -25.60 13.81
CA ILE A 79 9.55 -25.72 12.99
C ILE A 79 9.83 -25.24 11.56
N CYS A 80 10.68 -24.22 11.44
CA CYS A 80 11.02 -23.49 10.23
C CYS A 80 12.53 -23.59 9.93
N PRO A 81 13.06 -24.79 9.60
CA PRO A 81 14.47 -24.93 9.22
C PRO A 81 14.78 -24.36 7.82
N ASP A 82 13.77 -24.32 6.95
CA ASP A 82 13.81 -23.75 5.61
C ASP A 82 12.42 -23.23 5.20
N GLY A 83 12.36 -22.50 4.09
CA GLY A 83 11.13 -21.82 3.67
C GLY A 83 9.98 -22.73 3.29
N GLU A 84 10.25 -23.85 2.62
CA GLU A 84 9.22 -24.80 2.16
C GLU A 84 8.68 -25.62 3.33
N THR A 85 9.57 -26.13 4.17
CA THR A 85 9.21 -26.86 5.40
C THR A 85 8.43 -25.96 6.35
N CYS A 86 8.85 -24.70 6.52
CA CYS A 86 8.13 -23.76 7.36
C CYS A 86 6.73 -23.47 6.83
N ALA A 87 6.58 -23.23 5.53
CA ALA A 87 5.26 -23.06 4.92
C ALA A 87 4.37 -24.29 5.11
N ALA A 88 4.91 -25.49 4.93
CA ALA A 88 4.20 -26.73 5.17
C ALA A 88 3.72 -26.91 6.62
N ASN A 89 4.51 -26.40 7.56
CA ASN A 89 4.30 -26.59 8.99
C ASN A 89 3.49 -25.49 9.65
N CYS A 90 3.26 -24.34 9.00
CA CYS A 90 2.73 -23.16 9.65
C CYS A 90 1.43 -22.65 9.00
N ALA A 91 0.53 -22.16 9.84
CA ALA A 91 -0.80 -21.71 9.45
C ALA A 91 -1.07 -20.27 9.88
N LEU A 92 -1.67 -19.47 8.99
CA LEU A 92 -2.21 -18.14 9.31
C LEU A 92 -3.58 -18.27 9.97
N ASP A 93 -3.77 -17.69 11.14
CA ASP A 93 -5.05 -17.75 11.87
C ASP A 93 -5.98 -16.54 11.57
N GLY A 94 -7.24 -16.62 12.01
CA GLY A 94 -8.24 -15.56 11.83
C GLY A 94 -8.08 -14.35 12.79
N ASP A 95 -8.73 -13.22 12.49
CA ASP A 95 -8.59 -11.95 13.26
C ASP A 95 -9.90 -11.25 13.70
N GLY A 96 -11.07 -11.91 13.62
CA GLY A 96 -12.33 -11.33 14.11
C GLY A 96 -12.93 -10.21 13.23
N ASN A 97 -13.82 -9.34 13.78
CA ASN A 97 -14.90 -8.68 13.01
C ASN A 97 -15.09 -7.14 13.14
N ALA A 98 -14.08 -6.31 13.47
CA ALA A 98 -14.27 -4.85 13.63
C ALA A 98 -13.26 -3.99 12.84
N LEU A 99 -13.71 -2.85 12.30
CA LEU A 99 -12.86 -1.89 11.55
C LEU A 99 -12.86 -0.49 12.19
N THR A 100 -11.72 -0.14 12.74
CA THR A 100 -11.18 1.23 12.85
C THR A 100 -9.68 1.06 12.81
N MET A 101 -8.98 1.70 11.87
CA MET A 101 -7.54 1.52 11.70
C MET A 101 -6.80 2.34 12.77
N LYS A 102 -6.70 1.76 13.96
CA LYS A 102 -5.90 2.29 15.07
C LYS A 102 -4.44 1.96 14.86
N PHE A 103 -3.57 2.89 15.26
CA PHE A 103 -2.14 2.71 15.14
C PHE A 103 -1.64 1.66 16.13
N VAL A 104 -1.88 1.81 17.43
CA VAL A 104 -1.50 0.81 18.43
C VAL A 104 -2.75 0.15 19.02
N THR A 105 -2.77 -1.18 19.02
CA THR A 105 -3.79 -1.98 19.73
C THR A 105 -3.09 -2.91 20.70
N SER A 106 -3.41 -2.80 21.99
CA SER A 106 -2.87 -3.68 23.03
C SER A 106 -3.87 -4.75 23.42
N SER A 107 -3.49 -6.01 23.24
CA SER A 107 -4.21 -7.19 23.72
C SER A 107 -3.26 -8.05 24.57
N GLN A 108 -3.20 -9.37 24.34
CA GLN A 108 -2.11 -10.21 24.86
C GLN A 108 -0.75 -9.82 24.26
N GLN A 109 -0.76 -9.18 23.09
CA GLN A 109 0.41 -8.62 22.42
C GLN A 109 0.14 -7.16 22.01
N LYS A 110 1.22 -6.38 21.82
CA LYS A 110 1.15 -5.04 21.25
C LYS A 110 1.15 -5.16 19.73
N ASN A 111 0.05 -4.80 19.10
CA ASN A 111 -0.05 -4.64 17.65
C ASN A 111 0.26 -3.19 17.26
N ILE A 112 1.04 -3.01 16.20
CA ILE A 112 1.39 -1.70 15.63
C ILE A 112 1.01 -1.72 14.14
N GLY A 113 0.28 -0.70 13.73
CA GLY A 113 -0.21 -0.54 12.37
C GLY A 113 -1.21 -1.61 11.93
N SER A 114 -1.66 -1.47 10.69
CA SER A 114 -2.40 -2.52 9.97
C SER A 114 -2.39 -2.22 8.48
N ARG A 115 -2.54 -3.27 7.67
CA ARG A 115 -2.79 -3.18 6.23
C ARG A 115 -3.94 -4.10 5.87
N VAL A 116 -4.92 -3.58 5.13
CA VAL A 116 -6.12 -4.31 4.75
C VAL A 116 -6.41 -4.18 3.26
N TYR A 117 -7.07 -5.19 2.69
CA TYR A 117 -7.45 -5.27 1.29
C TYR A 117 -8.96 -5.31 1.12
N LEU A 118 -9.48 -4.66 0.07
CA LEU A 118 -10.88 -4.80 -0.30
C LEU A 118 -11.14 -6.14 -0.98
N MET A 119 -12.14 -6.87 -0.53
CA MET A 119 -12.49 -8.21 -1.01
C MET A 119 -13.68 -8.19 -1.97
N SER A 120 -13.67 -9.13 -2.92
CA SER A 120 -14.79 -9.47 -3.79
C SER A 120 -15.24 -10.90 -3.48
N GLY A 121 -16.10 -11.05 -2.48
CA GLY A 121 -16.41 -12.36 -1.87
C GLY A 121 -15.26 -12.88 -1.01
N ASP A 122 -15.29 -14.16 -0.63
CA ASP A 122 -14.33 -14.70 0.35
C ASP A 122 -12.99 -15.16 -0.27
N SER A 123 -12.92 -15.30 -1.59
CA SER A 123 -11.82 -15.98 -2.28
C SER A 123 -11.11 -15.13 -3.34
N ALA A 124 -11.39 -13.83 -3.41
CA ALA A 124 -10.71 -12.92 -4.32
C ALA A 124 -10.69 -11.49 -3.76
N TYR A 125 -9.63 -10.75 -4.07
CA TYR A 125 -9.61 -9.31 -3.89
C TYR A 125 -10.50 -8.61 -4.92
N GLN A 126 -11.06 -7.47 -4.54
CA GLN A 126 -11.66 -6.55 -5.50
C GLN A 126 -10.54 -5.85 -6.28
N THR A 127 -10.52 -6.05 -7.59
CA THR A 127 -9.58 -5.37 -8.49
C THR A 127 -10.24 -4.19 -9.20
N PHE A 128 -9.42 -3.20 -9.55
CA PHE A 128 -9.83 -1.99 -10.24
C PHE A 128 -8.94 -1.73 -11.45
N ASP A 129 -9.56 -1.45 -12.59
CA ASP A 129 -8.91 -0.83 -13.73
C ASP A 129 -9.27 0.65 -13.74
N PHE A 130 -8.34 1.49 -13.30
CA PHE A 130 -8.58 2.92 -13.12
C PHE A 130 -8.22 3.77 -14.34
N ALA A 131 -7.76 3.20 -15.46
CA ALA A 131 -7.48 3.98 -16.66
C ALA A 131 -8.77 4.64 -17.21
N ASN A 132 -8.73 5.95 -17.45
CA ASN A 132 -9.90 6.76 -17.82
C ASN A 132 -11.06 6.70 -16.81
N GLN A 133 -10.75 6.49 -15.52
CA GLN A 133 -11.73 6.46 -14.43
C GLN A 133 -11.40 7.49 -13.35
N GLU A 134 -12.29 7.56 -12.35
CA GLU A 134 -12.21 8.39 -11.17
C GLU A 134 -12.46 7.54 -9.92
N PHE A 135 -11.61 7.72 -8.91
CA PHE A 135 -11.71 7.11 -7.61
C PHE A 135 -11.80 8.20 -6.55
N THR A 136 -12.79 8.09 -5.67
CA THR A 136 -13.07 9.08 -4.63
C THR A 136 -13.33 8.38 -3.31
N PHE A 137 -12.87 8.99 -2.22
CA PHE A 137 -13.13 8.52 -0.87
C PHE A 137 -13.13 9.71 0.09
N ASP A 138 -13.76 9.52 1.25
CA ASP A 138 -13.64 10.45 2.37
C ASP A 138 -12.60 9.91 3.35
N VAL A 139 -11.77 10.80 3.90
CA VAL A 139 -10.74 10.46 4.88
C VAL A 139 -10.72 11.43 6.04
N ASP A 140 -10.54 10.89 7.25
CA ASP A 140 -10.22 11.67 8.45
C ASP A 140 -8.79 11.34 8.91
N VAL A 141 -7.90 12.33 8.78
CA VAL A 141 -6.49 12.27 9.19
C VAL A 141 -6.19 13.13 10.42
N SER A 142 -7.21 13.68 11.08
CA SER A 142 -7.06 14.67 12.15
C SER A 142 -6.28 14.14 13.37
N GLN A 143 -6.19 12.82 13.51
CA GLN A 143 -5.45 12.14 14.58
C GLN A 143 -4.12 11.53 14.12
N LEU A 144 -3.67 11.80 12.89
CA LEU A 144 -2.39 11.33 12.38
C LEU A 144 -1.32 12.42 12.54
N PRO A 145 -0.43 12.36 13.54
CA PRO A 145 0.65 13.33 13.70
C PRO A 145 1.81 13.08 12.71
N CYS A 146 2.84 13.91 12.80
CA CYS A 146 4.15 13.67 12.19
C CYS A 146 4.65 12.25 12.45
N GLY A 147 5.23 11.61 11.43
CA GLY A 147 5.80 10.27 11.55
C GLY A 147 4.85 9.11 11.27
N LEU A 148 3.54 9.38 11.14
CA LEU A 148 2.57 8.37 10.70
C LEU A 148 2.17 8.60 9.25
N ASN A 149 1.70 7.53 8.62
CA ASN A 149 1.06 7.57 7.33
C ASN A 149 -0.20 6.71 7.37
N GLY A 150 -1.34 7.34 7.11
CA GLY A 150 -2.55 6.63 6.71
C GLY A 150 -2.58 6.56 5.19
N ALA A 151 -2.24 5.40 4.62
CA ALA A 151 -2.21 5.23 3.17
C ALA A 151 -3.47 4.56 2.60
N LEU A 152 -3.91 5.03 1.43
CA LEU A 152 -4.88 4.37 0.57
C LEU A 152 -4.32 4.36 -0.84
N TYR A 153 -4.11 3.17 -1.39
CA TYR A 153 -3.34 2.96 -2.62
C TYR A 153 -3.77 1.72 -3.37
N PHE A 154 -3.25 1.56 -4.59
CA PHE A 154 -3.45 0.36 -5.39
C PHE A 154 -2.12 -0.37 -5.58
N SER A 155 -2.14 -1.69 -5.38
CA SER A 155 -1.01 -2.57 -5.66
C SER A 155 -1.38 -3.63 -6.69
N GLN A 156 -0.48 -3.95 -7.62
CA GLN A 156 -0.71 -4.97 -8.66
C GLN A 156 -0.52 -6.42 -8.14
N MET A 157 -1.19 -6.73 -7.03
CA MET A 157 -1.29 -8.08 -6.47
C MET A 157 -2.14 -8.99 -7.37
N ASP A 158 -1.88 -10.31 -7.29
CA ASP A 158 -2.77 -11.30 -7.90
C ASP A 158 -4.12 -11.31 -7.14
N ALA A 159 -5.25 -11.30 -7.85
CA ALA A 159 -6.59 -11.26 -7.24
C ALA A 159 -6.87 -12.46 -6.32
N ASP A 160 -6.20 -13.60 -6.56
CA ASP A 160 -6.28 -14.82 -5.76
C ASP A 160 -5.19 -14.89 -4.68
N GLY A 161 -4.55 -13.77 -4.35
CA GLY A 161 -3.49 -13.70 -3.34
C GLY A 161 -2.26 -14.58 -3.63
N GLY A 162 -2.05 -15.00 -4.88
CA GLY A 162 -0.92 -15.80 -5.32
C GLY A 162 -1.14 -17.31 -5.21
N VAL A 163 -2.37 -17.79 -5.02
CA VAL A 163 -2.68 -19.22 -4.94
C VAL A 163 -2.28 -19.94 -6.23
N ALA A 164 -2.72 -19.46 -7.39
CA ALA A 164 -2.37 -20.04 -8.69
C ALA A 164 -0.86 -19.91 -8.97
N LYS A 165 -0.28 -18.74 -8.70
CA LYS A 165 1.16 -18.49 -8.91
C LYS A 165 2.06 -19.42 -8.09
N SER A 166 1.62 -19.80 -6.90
CA SER A 166 2.33 -20.75 -6.03
C SER A 166 2.13 -22.23 -6.40
N ASN A 167 1.39 -22.54 -7.47
CA ASN A 167 0.98 -23.91 -7.82
C ASN A 167 0.33 -24.67 -6.65
N GLY A 168 -0.47 -23.96 -5.83
CA GLY A 168 -1.16 -24.53 -4.67
C GLY A 168 -0.34 -24.66 -3.39
N ALA A 169 0.90 -24.16 -3.36
CA ALA A 169 1.70 -24.07 -2.13
C ALA A 169 1.20 -22.95 -1.19
N ASN A 170 0.51 -21.92 -1.69
CA ASN A 170 -0.28 -21.03 -0.86
C ASN A 170 -1.71 -21.58 -0.75
N LYS A 171 -2.08 -22.10 0.42
CA LYS A 171 -3.44 -22.61 0.70
C LYS A 171 -4.31 -21.63 1.50
N ALA A 172 -3.73 -20.52 1.95
CA ALA A 172 -4.45 -19.49 2.71
C ALA A 172 -5.14 -18.50 1.76
N GLY A 173 -4.39 -17.96 0.80
CA GLY A 173 -4.93 -17.10 -0.26
C GLY A 173 -5.49 -15.76 0.25
N PRO A 174 -6.35 -15.10 -0.54
CA PRO A 174 -6.81 -13.75 -0.25
C PRO A 174 -7.72 -13.71 0.97
N LYS A 175 -8.34 -14.84 1.33
CA LYS A 175 -9.09 -14.99 2.59
C LYS A 175 -8.26 -14.66 3.83
N TYR A 176 -6.94 -14.84 3.76
CA TYR A 176 -6.00 -14.53 4.83
C TYR A 176 -5.00 -13.43 4.44
N GLY A 177 -5.31 -12.62 3.41
CA GLY A 177 -4.51 -11.45 3.07
C GLY A 177 -3.11 -11.76 2.51
N THR A 178 -2.93 -12.85 1.78
CA THR A 178 -1.62 -13.19 1.18
C THR A 178 -1.36 -12.48 -0.14
N GLY A 179 -0.10 -12.49 -0.60
CA GLY A 179 0.28 -12.10 -1.96
C GLY A 179 0.66 -10.62 -2.11
N TYR A 180 0.90 -9.92 -1.01
CA TYR A 180 1.30 -8.51 -1.03
C TYR A 180 2.60 -8.29 -1.80
N CYS A 181 2.64 -7.17 -2.50
CA CYS A 181 3.79 -6.61 -3.20
C CYS A 181 3.59 -5.11 -3.31
N ASP A 182 4.66 -4.37 -3.55
CA ASP A 182 4.62 -2.94 -3.86
C ASP A 182 5.88 -2.52 -4.63
N ALA A 183 6.01 -1.23 -4.95
CA ALA A 183 7.15 -0.74 -5.72
C ALA A 183 8.42 -0.63 -4.86
N GLN A 184 8.30 -0.69 -3.53
CA GLN A 184 9.43 -0.75 -2.61
C GLN A 184 10.10 -2.12 -2.62
N CYS A 185 9.45 -3.15 -3.17
CA CYS A 185 9.89 -4.53 -3.09
C CYS A 185 10.13 -4.89 -1.62
N PRO A 186 9.08 -5.04 -0.79
CA PRO A 186 9.22 -5.25 0.63
C PRO A 186 9.81 -6.64 0.88
N ARG A 187 10.62 -6.72 1.93
CA ARG A 187 11.36 -7.93 2.34
C ARG A 187 10.96 -8.44 3.72
N ASP A 188 10.11 -7.70 4.40
CA ASP A 188 9.50 -8.01 5.69
C ASP A 188 8.32 -8.99 5.56
N ILE A 189 7.94 -9.32 4.33
CA ILE A 189 6.86 -10.26 4.05
C ILE A 189 7.27 -11.67 4.47
N LYS A 190 6.56 -12.24 5.45
CA LYS A 190 6.80 -13.58 5.99
C LYS A 190 6.60 -14.70 4.96
N PHE A 191 5.67 -14.55 4.02
CA PHE A 191 5.37 -15.56 3.00
C PHE A 191 5.28 -14.93 1.61
N ILE A 192 6.05 -15.46 0.65
CA ILE A 192 6.06 -15.02 -0.74
C ILE A 192 5.95 -16.27 -1.62
N ASN A 193 4.98 -16.29 -2.55
CA ASN A 193 4.72 -17.42 -3.45
C ASN A 193 4.56 -18.77 -2.74
N GLY A 194 3.94 -18.78 -1.55
CA GLY A 194 3.71 -20.00 -0.77
C GLY A 194 4.94 -20.52 -0.01
N VAL A 195 6.05 -19.77 0.00
CA VAL A 195 7.29 -20.11 0.70
C VAL A 195 7.54 -19.13 1.84
N ALA A 196 7.92 -19.62 3.02
CA ALA A 196 8.27 -18.75 4.14
C ALA A 196 9.64 -18.08 3.90
N ASN A 197 9.74 -16.78 4.19
CA ASN A 197 10.93 -15.97 3.96
C ASN A 197 11.98 -16.12 5.09
N VAL A 198 12.26 -17.36 5.49
CA VAL A 198 13.13 -17.69 6.63
C VAL A 198 14.61 -17.45 6.30
N ALA A 199 15.00 -17.68 5.04
CA ALA A 199 16.38 -17.61 4.61
C ALA A 199 16.94 -16.18 4.75
N GLY A 200 18.03 -16.05 5.51
CA GLY A 200 18.70 -14.77 5.76
C GLY A 200 17.89 -13.80 6.61
N TRP A 201 16.87 -14.29 7.33
CA TRP A 201 16.06 -13.46 8.21
C TRP A 201 16.91 -12.84 9.33
N ALA A 202 17.04 -11.52 9.32
CA ALA A 202 17.89 -10.78 10.27
C ALA A 202 17.04 -9.80 11.12
N PRO A 203 16.89 -10.07 12.42
CA PRO A 203 16.30 -9.11 13.36
C PRO A 203 17.18 -7.86 13.48
N SER A 204 16.62 -6.65 13.38
CA SER A 204 17.32 -5.40 13.71
C SER A 204 16.50 -4.55 14.69
N PRO A 205 17.14 -3.77 15.59
CA PRO A 205 16.42 -2.97 16.60
C PRO A 205 15.50 -1.89 16.02
N ASN A 206 15.78 -1.41 14.81
CA ASN A 206 15.09 -0.25 14.21
C ASN A 206 14.31 -0.59 12.94
N ASP A 207 14.44 -1.81 12.42
CA ASP A 207 13.60 -2.39 11.35
C ASP A 207 13.78 -3.91 11.45
N THR A 208 12.75 -4.58 11.99
CA THR A 208 12.89 -5.85 12.72
C THR A 208 12.68 -7.09 11.86
N ASN A 209 12.23 -6.97 10.61
CA ASN A 209 11.75 -8.12 9.84
C ASN A 209 12.28 -8.06 8.41
N ALA A 210 13.30 -8.84 8.08
CA ALA A 210 13.86 -8.82 6.74
C ALA A 210 14.40 -10.18 6.33
N GLY A 211 13.67 -10.84 5.44
CA GLY A 211 14.17 -12.01 4.72
C GLY A 211 14.96 -11.61 3.47
N THR A 212 15.46 -12.61 2.76
CA THR A 212 16.27 -12.41 1.54
C THR A 212 15.41 -12.18 0.30
N VAL A 213 14.21 -12.77 0.26
CA VAL A 213 13.28 -12.64 -0.87
C VAL A 213 12.45 -11.38 -0.71
N ARG A 214 12.21 -10.69 -1.82
CA ARG A 214 11.38 -9.48 -1.89
C ARG A 214 10.21 -9.65 -2.85
N SER A 215 9.14 -8.89 -2.64
CA SER A 215 7.90 -8.98 -3.43
C SER A 215 7.58 -7.68 -4.18
N CYS A 216 7.96 -7.57 -5.45
CA CYS A 216 7.86 -6.34 -6.24
C CYS A 216 6.59 -6.32 -7.12
N CYS A 217 5.92 -5.17 -7.23
CA CYS A 217 4.95 -4.91 -8.31
C CYS A 217 4.68 -3.40 -8.47
N PRO A 218 4.07 -2.98 -9.59
CA PRO A 218 3.61 -1.60 -9.74
C PRO A 218 2.64 -1.17 -8.65
N GLU A 219 2.70 0.10 -8.31
CA GLU A 219 1.97 0.72 -7.21
C GLU A 219 1.46 2.10 -7.61
N MET A 220 0.24 2.43 -7.21
CA MET A 220 -0.35 3.75 -7.38
C MET A 220 -0.81 4.25 -6.03
N ASP A 221 0.01 5.10 -5.43
CA ASP A 221 -0.27 5.76 -4.17
C ASP A 221 -1.25 6.89 -4.39
N VAL A 222 -2.53 6.58 -4.22
CA VAL A 222 -3.60 7.58 -4.32
C VAL A 222 -3.49 8.57 -3.18
N TRP A 223 -3.11 8.08 -2.00
CA TRP A 223 -3.08 8.85 -0.78
C TRP A 223 -2.05 8.29 0.18
N GLU A 224 -1.01 9.05 0.43
CA GLU A 224 -0.13 8.87 1.58
C GLU A 224 -0.17 10.16 2.37
N ALA A 225 -0.62 10.12 3.62
CA ALA A 225 -0.82 11.35 4.36
C ALA A 225 -0.86 11.17 5.87
N ASN A 226 -0.61 12.29 6.53
CA ASN A 226 -1.02 12.56 7.90
C ASN A 226 -1.66 13.96 7.96
N SER A 227 -1.85 14.50 9.17
CA SER A 227 -2.46 15.82 9.32
C SER A 227 -1.60 16.97 8.77
N ILE A 228 -0.31 16.73 8.48
CA ILE A 228 0.67 17.77 8.11
C ILE A 228 0.91 17.81 6.61
N SER A 229 1.08 16.63 5.99
CA SER A 229 1.39 16.53 4.57
C SER A 229 0.63 15.39 3.91
N SER A 230 0.48 15.49 2.59
CA SER A 230 -0.06 14.44 1.73
C SER A 230 0.68 14.40 0.39
N ALA A 231 0.84 13.20 -0.16
CA ALA A 231 1.35 12.95 -1.50
C ALA A 231 0.41 12.00 -2.26
N PHE A 232 0.46 12.09 -3.60
CA PHE A 232 -0.02 11.05 -4.50
C PHE A 232 1.02 10.77 -5.57
N THR A 233 1.28 9.49 -5.82
CA THR A 233 2.50 9.05 -6.49
C THR A 233 2.28 7.76 -7.31
N PRO A 234 2.42 7.78 -8.64
CA PRO A 234 2.52 6.57 -9.44
C PRO A 234 3.95 6.01 -9.40
N HIS A 235 4.05 4.70 -9.17
CA HIS A 235 5.28 3.94 -9.12
C HIS A 235 5.26 2.80 -10.16
N PRO A 236 5.77 3.05 -11.38
CA PRO A 236 5.84 2.01 -12.40
C PRO A 236 6.96 1.02 -12.11
N CYS A 237 6.77 -0.21 -12.61
CA CYS A 237 7.84 -1.22 -12.66
C CYS A 237 8.01 -1.73 -14.08
N SER A 238 9.25 -2.09 -14.44
CA SER A 238 9.56 -2.74 -15.71
C SER A 238 8.95 -4.14 -15.85
N THR A 239 8.44 -4.70 -14.75
CA THR A 239 7.73 -5.99 -14.69
C THR A 239 6.36 -5.75 -14.09
N LEU A 240 5.32 -6.21 -14.78
CA LEU A 240 3.94 -6.14 -14.31
C LEU A 240 3.61 -7.34 -13.42
N GLY A 241 2.65 -7.13 -12.54
CA GLY A 241 2.17 -8.10 -11.56
C GLY A 241 3.20 -8.35 -10.46
N GLN A 242 2.79 -9.15 -9.47
CA GLN A 242 3.71 -9.59 -8.42
C GLN A 242 4.87 -10.39 -9.00
N SER A 243 6.10 -10.01 -8.62
CA SER A 243 7.34 -10.68 -8.98
C SER A 243 8.27 -10.75 -7.78
N THR A 244 9.24 -11.67 -7.81
CA THR A 244 10.22 -11.84 -6.74
C THR A 244 11.62 -11.51 -7.20
N CYS A 245 12.43 -10.97 -6.30
CA CYS A 245 13.86 -10.77 -6.52
C CYS A 245 14.65 -11.10 -5.25
N THR A 246 15.98 -11.24 -5.39
CA THR A 246 16.91 -11.41 -4.26
C THR A 246 18.18 -10.59 -4.45
N GLY A 247 18.82 -10.21 -3.35
CA GLY A 247 20.12 -9.52 -3.38
C GLY A 247 20.09 -8.23 -4.21
N SER A 248 21.17 -7.99 -4.97
CA SER A 248 21.35 -6.77 -5.78
C SER A 248 20.46 -6.71 -7.01
N SER A 249 19.71 -7.78 -7.33
CA SER A 249 18.71 -7.74 -8.41
C SER A 249 17.45 -6.98 -8.01
N CYS A 250 17.25 -6.75 -6.71
CA CYS A 250 16.15 -5.97 -6.18
C CYS A 250 16.45 -4.48 -6.13
N SER A 251 15.38 -3.68 -6.17
CA SER A 251 15.44 -2.29 -5.74
C SER A 251 15.81 -2.26 -4.25
N ALA A 252 16.96 -1.67 -3.91
CA ALA A 252 17.35 -1.39 -2.54
C ALA A 252 16.88 0.02 -2.16
N PRO A 253 16.56 0.31 -0.88
CA PRO A 253 16.14 1.65 -0.47
C PRO A 253 17.09 2.73 -0.97
N ASN A 254 16.54 3.78 -1.59
CA ASN A 254 17.28 4.88 -2.23
C ASN A 254 18.19 4.44 -3.40
N SER A 255 17.89 3.30 -4.05
CA SER A 255 18.60 2.82 -5.24
C SER A 255 17.78 3.04 -6.51
N THR A 256 18.47 3.27 -7.62
CA THR A 256 17.87 3.29 -8.97
C THR A 256 17.91 1.91 -9.64
N ALA A 257 18.48 0.90 -8.96
CA ALA A 257 18.54 -0.48 -9.41
C ALA A 257 17.19 -1.20 -9.24
N GLY A 258 17.10 -2.43 -9.74
CA GLY A 258 15.89 -3.25 -9.66
C GLY A 258 14.85 -2.96 -10.74
N THR A 259 13.65 -3.51 -10.57
CA THR A 259 12.56 -3.47 -11.56
C THR A 259 11.57 -2.34 -11.31
N CYS A 260 11.41 -1.91 -10.06
CA CYS A 260 10.43 -0.90 -9.66
C CYS A 260 11.06 0.46 -9.38
N ASP A 261 10.31 1.52 -9.72
CA ASP A 261 10.62 2.88 -9.31
C ASP A 261 10.17 3.12 -7.86
N GLN A 262 11.11 3.09 -6.93
CA GLN A 262 10.83 3.34 -5.51
C GLN A 262 10.50 4.80 -5.20
N ALA A 263 10.99 5.75 -6.01
CA ALA A 263 10.82 7.17 -5.75
C ALA A 263 9.51 7.72 -6.31
N GLY A 264 9.01 7.13 -7.41
CA GLY A 264 7.78 7.54 -8.06
C GLY A 264 7.86 8.92 -8.71
N CYS A 265 6.73 9.41 -9.21
CA CYS A 265 6.55 10.81 -9.60
C CYS A 265 5.53 11.50 -8.67
N ASP A 266 6.01 12.02 -7.56
CA ASP A 266 5.15 12.50 -6.47
C ASP A 266 4.60 13.91 -6.70
N PHE A 267 3.36 14.13 -6.24
CA PHE A 267 2.82 15.47 -6.02
C PHE A 267 2.42 15.62 -4.55
N ASN A 268 3.25 16.33 -3.80
CA ASN A 268 2.95 16.85 -2.46
C ASN A 268 2.89 18.38 -2.55
N SER A 269 1.75 18.99 -2.22
CA SER A 269 1.53 20.44 -2.35
C SER A 269 2.59 21.28 -1.66
N TYR A 270 3.01 20.89 -0.45
CA TYR A 270 4.06 21.56 0.30
C TYR A 270 5.40 21.45 -0.43
N ARG A 271 5.76 20.24 -0.89
CA ARG A 271 7.00 19.98 -1.66
C ARG A 271 7.03 20.75 -2.99
N MET A 272 5.85 20.94 -3.60
CA MET A 272 5.65 21.74 -4.81
C MET A 272 5.54 23.25 -4.55
N GLY A 273 5.74 23.68 -3.30
CA GLY A 273 5.92 25.08 -2.90
C GLY A 273 4.69 25.79 -2.35
N ASP A 274 3.50 25.18 -2.39
CA ASP A 274 2.31 25.71 -1.72
C ASP A 274 2.19 25.16 -0.30
N THR A 275 2.88 25.83 0.61
CA THR A 275 2.93 25.48 2.04
C THR A 275 1.66 25.82 2.83
N SER A 276 0.65 26.41 2.18
CA SER A 276 -0.61 26.86 2.79
C SER A 276 -1.83 26.07 2.33
N PHE A 277 -1.64 25.07 1.48
CA PHE A 277 -2.73 24.34 0.84
C PHE A 277 -3.31 23.22 1.70
N TYR A 278 -2.47 22.37 2.29
CA TYR A 278 -2.90 21.18 3.03
C TYR A 278 -2.26 21.15 4.41
N GLY A 279 -3.09 21.04 5.45
CA GLY A 279 -2.63 21.02 6.84
C GLY A 279 -3.68 21.55 7.82
N PRO A 280 -3.37 21.63 9.13
CA PRO A 280 -4.35 22.01 10.13
C PRO A 280 -4.78 23.48 9.93
N GLY A 281 -6.06 23.72 9.61
CA GLY A 281 -6.60 25.05 9.34
C GLY A 281 -6.19 25.67 7.99
N MET A 282 -5.63 24.88 7.07
CA MET A 282 -5.26 25.31 5.72
C MET A 282 -6.45 25.26 4.74
N THR A 283 -6.20 25.53 3.45
CA THR A 283 -7.24 25.47 2.39
C THR A 283 -7.96 24.12 2.38
N VAL A 284 -7.20 23.02 2.45
CA VAL A 284 -7.67 21.68 2.80
C VAL A 284 -7.34 21.46 4.28
N ASP A 285 -8.34 21.65 5.13
CA ASP A 285 -8.19 21.65 6.58
C ASP A 285 -8.18 20.22 7.14
N THR A 286 -7.02 19.75 7.56
CA THR A 286 -6.84 18.37 8.07
C THR A 286 -7.42 18.14 9.46
N THR A 287 -7.93 19.17 10.13
CA THR A 287 -8.65 19.01 11.41
C THR A 287 -10.06 18.45 11.23
N LYS A 288 -10.49 18.25 9.99
CA LYS A 288 -11.82 17.76 9.60
C LYS A 288 -11.70 16.70 8.51
N PRO A 289 -12.74 15.87 8.30
CA PRO A 289 -12.79 14.97 7.16
C PRO A 289 -12.65 15.68 5.80
N ILE A 290 -12.05 14.99 4.84
CA ILE A 290 -11.73 15.48 3.50
C ILE A 290 -12.25 14.46 2.49
N THR A 291 -13.00 14.88 1.47
CA THR A 291 -13.21 14.06 0.27
C THR A 291 -12.02 14.24 -0.65
N VAL A 292 -11.37 13.14 -1.04
CA VAL A 292 -10.25 13.11 -1.98
C VAL A 292 -10.74 12.48 -3.28
N VAL A 293 -10.54 13.19 -4.40
CA VAL A 293 -10.91 12.74 -5.74
C VAL A 293 -9.65 12.60 -6.58
N THR A 294 -9.46 11.45 -7.21
CA THR A 294 -8.36 11.21 -8.14
C THR A 294 -8.91 10.76 -9.49
N GLN A 295 -8.47 11.41 -10.57
CA GLN A 295 -8.84 11.08 -11.94
C GLN A 295 -7.59 10.65 -12.71
N TRP A 296 -7.67 9.53 -13.42
CA TRP A 296 -6.63 9.11 -14.36
C TRP A 296 -7.14 9.34 -15.78
N VAL A 297 -6.73 10.46 -16.38
CA VAL A 297 -7.21 10.89 -17.69
C VAL A 297 -6.53 10.08 -18.79
N GLY A 298 -7.33 9.51 -19.69
CA GLY A 298 -6.85 8.77 -20.85
C GLY A 298 -6.68 7.26 -20.61
N SER A 299 -6.61 6.53 -21.72
CA SER A 299 -6.28 5.09 -21.75
C SER A 299 -5.47 4.82 -23.04
N PRO A 300 -4.12 4.94 -23.01
CA PRO A 300 -3.26 5.05 -21.83
C PRO A 300 -3.40 6.37 -21.07
N ILE A 301 -3.10 6.32 -19.76
CA ILE A 301 -3.13 7.45 -18.83
C ILE A 301 -2.09 8.48 -19.27
N THR A 302 -2.53 9.73 -19.44
CA THR A 302 -1.68 10.86 -19.80
C THR A 302 -1.56 11.89 -18.67
N GLU A 303 -2.50 11.88 -17.73
CA GLU A 303 -2.56 12.85 -16.65
C GLU A 303 -3.29 12.28 -15.43
N ILE A 304 -2.75 12.50 -14.23
CA ILE A 304 -3.40 12.18 -12.95
C ILE A 304 -3.79 13.50 -12.28
N LYS A 305 -5.09 13.73 -12.12
CA LYS A 305 -5.64 14.93 -11.48
C LYS A 305 -6.10 14.64 -10.06
N ARG A 306 -6.03 15.68 -9.24
CA ARG A 306 -6.48 15.68 -7.85
C ARG A 306 -7.47 16.81 -7.62
N PHE A 307 -8.55 16.49 -6.93
CA PHE A 307 -9.48 17.47 -6.35
C PHE A 307 -9.77 17.09 -4.91
N TYR A 308 -10.19 18.07 -4.14
CA TYR A 308 -10.70 17.89 -2.78
C TYR A 308 -12.12 18.44 -2.69
N VAL A 309 -12.95 17.84 -1.84
CA VAL A 309 -14.22 18.45 -1.44
C VAL A 309 -14.24 18.56 0.07
N GLN A 310 -14.43 19.78 0.57
CA GLN A 310 -14.56 20.02 2.01
C GLN A 310 -15.61 21.10 2.25
N ASN A 311 -16.49 20.87 3.22
CA ASN A 311 -17.62 21.77 3.51
C ASN A 311 -18.48 22.10 2.28
N GLY A 312 -18.62 21.14 1.34
CA GLY A 312 -19.37 21.31 0.09
C GLY A 312 -18.68 22.15 -0.98
N VAL A 313 -17.43 22.59 -0.76
CA VAL A 313 -16.63 23.34 -1.73
C VAL A 313 -15.67 22.39 -2.45
N THR A 314 -15.70 22.42 -3.78
CA THR A 314 -14.72 21.73 -4.63
C THR A 314 -13.47 22.60 -4.77
N ILE A 315 -12.33 22.02 -4.39
CA ILE A 315 -11.02 22.65 -4.36
C ILE A 315 -10.14 21.91 -5.37
N ALA A 316 -9.63 22.62 -6.37
CA ALA A 316 -8.65 22.04 -7.28
C ALA A 316 -7.31 21.83 -6.54
N ASN A 317 -6.51 20.85 -6.97
CA ASN A 317 -5.16 20.69 -6.42
C ASN A 317 -4.33 21.99 -6.58
N SER A 318 -3.43 22.25 -5.64
CA SER A 318 -2.55 23.43 -5.66
C SER A 318 -1.69 23.48 -6.92
N GLN A 319 -1.40 24.68 -7.42
CA GLN A 319 -0.41 24.85 -8.49
C GLN A 319 1.01 24.66 -7.93
N SER A 320 1.87 24.00 -8.69
CA SER A 320 3.31 24.03 -8.40
C SER A 320 3.83 25.48 -8.52
N THR A 321 4.59 25.91 -7.52
CA THR A 321 5.32 27.19 -7.54
C THR A 321 6.83 26.99 -7.67
N VAL A 322 7.28 25.75 -7.86
CA VAL A 322 8.70 25.42 -8.10
C VAL A 322 9.12 25.96 -9.47
N SER A 323 10.22 26.70 -9.52
CA SER A 323 10.75 27.25 -10.77
C SER A 323 11.00 26.14 -11.80
N GLY A 324 10.38 26.27 -12.98
CA GLY A 324 10.51 25.30 -14.08
C GLY A 324 9.53 24.12 -14.00
N VAL A 325 8.70 24.01 -12.97
CA VAL A 325 7.68 22.97 -12.82
C VAL A 325 6.31 23.63 -12.71
N THR A 326 5.46 23.43 -13.72
CA THR A 326 4.15 24.10 -13.80
C THR A 326 3.00 23.10 -13.73
N GLY A 327 1.81 23.59 -13.37
CA GLY A 327 0.59 22.79 -13.31
C GLY A 327 0.27 22.26 -11.91
N ASN A 328 -0.87 21.58 -11.80
CA ASN A 328 -1.42 21.00 -10.56
C ASN A 328 -1.78 19.52 -10.70
N SER A 329 -1.22 18.85 -11.68
CA SER A 329 -1.48 17.45 -12.01
C SER A 329 -0.17 16.74 -12.40
N ILE A 330 -0.18 15.41 -12.32
CA ILE A 330 0.97 14.60 -12.73
C ILE A 330 0.81 14.26 -14.21
N SER A 331 1.81 14.61 -15.02
CA SER A 331 1.99 14.24 -16.42
C SER A 331 3.45 13.88 -16.67
N GLU A 332 3.80 13.29 -17.81
CA GLU A 332 5.20 12.97 -18.12
C GLU A 332 6.10 14.22 -18.13
N ASP A 333 5.57 15.34 -18.62
CA ASP A 333 6.28 16.63 -18.65
C ASP A 333 6.48 17.18 -17.22
N PHE A 334 5.44 17.11 -16.38
CA PHE A 334 5.54 17.47 -14.97
C PHE A 334 6.61 16.63 -14.27
N CYS A 335 6.58 15.30 -14.43
CA CYS A 335 7.54 14.38 -13.81
C CYS A 335 8.97 14.69 -14.23
N SER A 336 9.20 14.91 -15.53
CA SER A 336 10.52 15.23 -16.07
C SER A 336 11.06 16.57 -15.55
N ALA A 337 10.20 17.59 -15.50
CA ALA A 337 10.54 18.89 -14.94
C ALA A 337 10.80 18.83 -13.42
N GLN A 338 9.96 18.12 -12.68
CA GLN A 338 10.05 17.94 -11.23
C GLN A 338 11.37 17.27 -10.83
N LYS A 339 11.70 16.14 -11.46
CA LYS A 339 12.96 15.44 -11.19
C LYS A 339 14.18 16.30 -11.53
N THR A 340 14.11 17.06 -12.62
CA THR A 340 15.19 18.00 -13.00
C THR A 340 15.35 19.12 -11.97
N ALA A 341 14.26 19.76 -11.56
CA ALA A 341 14.27 20.89 -10.64
C ALA A 341 14.75 20.49 -9.22
N PHE A 342 14.42 19.26 -8.79
CA PHE A 342 14.84 18.73 -7.49
C PHE A 342 16.21 18.03 -7.51
N GLY A 343 16.78 17.83 -8.70
CA GLY A 343 18.05 17.10 -8.87
C GLY A 343 17.93 15.61 -8.54
N ASP A 344 16.72 15.05 -8.68
CA ASP A 344 16.43 13.65 -8.45
C ASP A 344 16.65 12.84 -9.74
N THR A 345 17.08 11.58 -9.62
CA THR A 345 17.17 10.71 -10.80
C THR A 345 15.76 10.35 -11.27
N ASN A 346 15.48 10.51 -12.56
CA ASN A 346 14.17 10.18 -13.14
C ASN A 346 14.05 8.66 -13.40
N THR A 347 13.96 7.88 -12.33
CA THR A 347 13.68 6.43 -12.38
C THR A 347 12.28 6.14 -12.88
N PHE A 348 11.32 7.01 -12.59
CA PHE A 348 9.95 6.95 -13.11
C PHE A 348 9.91 6.73 -14.61
N GLN A 349 10.57 7.61 -15.39
CA GLN A 349 10.66 7.46 -16.84
C GLN A 349 11.41 6.19 -17.25
N GLN A 350 12.48 5.83 -16.53
CA GLN A 350 13.30 4.65 -16.83
C GLN A 350 12.54 3.33 -16.63
N LYS A 351 11.52 3.31 -15.76
CA LYS A 351 10.72 2.12 -15.44
C LYS A 351 9.34 2.10 -16.11
N GLY A 352 9.09 3.04 -17.03
CA GLY A 352 7.93 3.01 -17.93
C GLY A 352 6.96 4.18 -17.80
N GLY A 353 7.16 5.08 -16.84
CA GLY A 353 6.33 6.27 -16.64
C GLY A 353 4.83 5.97 -16.51
N LEU A 354 3.99 6.89 -16.97
CA LEU A 354 2.54 6.73 -16.97
C LEU A 354 2.07 5.63 -17.93
N SER A 355 2.84 5.33 -18.98
CA SER A 355 2.55 4.20 -19.87
C SER A 355 2.63 2.86 -19.13
N GLY A 356 3.68 2.66 -18.32
CA GLY A 356 3.81 1.48 -17.46
C GLY A 356 2.69 1.40 -16.42
N MET A 357 2.34 2.54 -15.80
CA MET A 357 1.22 2.63 -14.87
C MET A 357 -0.12 2.28 -15.55
N SER A 358 -0.32 2.70 -16.80
CA SER A 358 -1.51 2.37 -17.59
C SER A 358 -1.67 0.87 -17.81
N GLN A 359 -0.55 0.19 -18.08
CA GLN A 359 -0.54 -1.26 -18.28
C GLN A 359 -0.86 -2.00 -16.98
N ALA A 360 -0.32 -1.53 -15.85
CA ALA A 360 -0.63 -2.08 -14.54
C ALA A 360 -2.11 -1.90 -14.18
N ALA A 361 -2.66 -0.70 -14.39
CA ALA A 361 -4.08 -0.38 -14.18
C ALA A 361 -4.98 -1.30 -15.01
N SER A 362 -4.71 -1.42 -16.31
CA SER A 362 -5.51 -2.24 -17.25
C SER A 362 -5.53 -3.73 -16.88
N ALA A 363 -4.50 -4.21 -16.18
CA ALA A 363 -4.44 -5.60 -15.70
C ALA A 363 -5.24 -5.81 -14.40
N GLY A 364 -5.71 -4.74 -13.77
CA GLY A 364 -6.41 -4.74 -12.49
C GLY A 364 -5.45 -4.65 -11.31
N MET A 365 -5.73 -3.74 -10.38
CA MET A 365 -4.96 -3.56 -9.15
C MET A 365 -5.87 -3.65 -7.92
N VAL A 366 -5.32 -4.15 -6.82
CA VAL A 366 -6.01 -4.36 -5.54
C VAL A 366 -5.98 -3.09 -4.71
N LEU A 367 -7.13 -2.69 -4.16
CA LEU A 367 -7.21 -1.57 -3.23
C LEU A 367 -6.65 -1.97 -1.86
N VAL A 368 -5.71 -1.16 -1.38
CA VAL A 368 -5.06 -1.31 -0.07
C VAL A 368 -5.36 -0.08 0.79
N MET A 369 -5.62 -0.30 2.07
CA MET A 369 -5.72 0.74 3.10
C MET A 369 -4.79 0.37 4.26
N SER A 370 -4.01 1.31 4.77
CA SER A 370 -3.03 1.03 5.84
C SER A 370 -2.86 2.21 6.81
N ILE A 371 -2.31 1.89 7.97
CA ILE A 371 -1.75 2.86 8.92
C ILE A 371 -0.42 2.32 9.41
N TRP A 372 0.64 3.12 9.32
CA TRP A 372 2.00 2.68 9.62
C TRP A 372 2.92 3.85 10.00
N ASP A 373 4.01 3.53 10.69
CA ASP A 373 5.18 4.36 10.92
C ASP A 373 6.39 3.79 10.17
N ASP A 374 7.38 4.64 9.90
CA ASP A 374 8.46 4.31 8.98
C ASP A 374 9.77 4.02 9.72
N HIS A 375 10.11 2.73 9.73
CA HIS A 375 11.33 2.20 10.30
C HIS A 375 12.62 2.49 9.51
N ALA A 376 12.51 2.98 8.27
CA ALA A 376 13.65 3.28 7.40
C ALA A 376 14.02 4.76 7.39
N ALA A 377 13.02 5.65 7.31
CA ALA A 377 13.24 7.09 7.14
C ALA A 377 12.32 7.97 8.01
N ASN A 378 11.66 7.39 9.03
CA ASN A 378 10.85 8.12 10.02
C ASN A 378 9.74 9.00 9.41
N MET A 379 9.27 8.67 8.20
CA MET A 379 8.26 9.40 7.44
C MET A 379 8.70 10.79 6.98
N LEU A 380 9.98 11.13 7.15
CA LEU A 380 10.51 12.46 6.82
C LEU A 380 10.36 12.78 5.33
N TRP A 381 10.35 11.75 4.48
CA TRP A 381 10.15 11.89 3.04
C TRP A 381 8.74 12.42 2.69
N LEU A 382 7.76 12.29 3.60
CA LEU A 382 6.40 12.77 3.45
C LEU A 382 6.18 14.14 4.11
N ASP A 383 6.65 14.33 5.36
CA ASP A 383 6.15 15.42 6.22
C ASP A 383 7.23 16.35 6.81
N ALA A 384 8.51 16.14 6.49
CA ALA A 384 9.63 16.91 7.02
C ALA A 384 10.65 17.27 5.91
N PRO A 385 11.76 17.98 6.22
CA PRO A 385 12.90 18.05 5.31
C PRO A 385 13.57 16.69 5.11
N TYR A 386 13.68 16.22 3.86
CA TYR A 386 14.35 14.96 3.53
C TYR A 386 15.22 15.06 2.25
N PRO A 387 16.47 14.55 2.27
CA PRO A 387 17.18 14.00 3.43
C PRO A 387 17.38 15.04 4.54
N PRO A 388 17.38 14.62 5.83
CA PRO A 388 17.37 15.56 6.98
C PRO A 388 18.63 16.43 7.09
N THR A 389 19.69 16.08 6.37
CA THR A 389 20.96 16.81 6.33
C THR A 389 21.05 17.84 5.19
N LYS A 390 20.12 17.82 4.23
CA LYS A 390 20.09 18.83 3.15
C LYS A 390 19.47 20.12 3.65
N ASP A 391 19.87 21.24 3.04
CA ASP A 391 19.29 22.55 3.33
C ASP A 391 17.80 22.55 2.97
N ALA A 392 16.95 22.83 3.95
CA ALA A 392 15.49 22.86 3.82
C ALA A 392 14.99 23.87 2.78
N SER A 393 15.79 24.90 2.45
CA SER A 393 15.48 25.88 1.40
C SER A 393 15.75 25.36 -0.02
N SER A 394 16.46 24.25 -0.17
CA SER A 394 16.71 23.66 -1.48
C SER A 394 15.41 23.09 -2.09
N PRO A 395 15.15 23.30 -3.39
CA PRO A 395 13.96 22.75 -4.05
C PRO A 395 13.79 21.25 -3.80
N GLY A 396 12.58 20.84 -3.40
CA GLY A 396 12.23 19.43 -3.19
C GLY A 396 12.69 18.82 -1.87
N VAL A 397 13.40 19.56 -1.01
CA VAL A 397 13.85 19.05 0.30
C VAL A 397 12.73 19.08 1.33
N SER A 398 12.08 20.23 1.53
CA SER A 398 11.01 20.36 2.53
C SER A 398 9.69 19.78 2.02
N ARG A 399 9.13 18.78 2.71
CA ARG A 399 7.86 18.11 2.34
C ARG A 399 6.72 18.37 3.33
N GLY A 400 6.99 19.06 4.43
CA GLY A 400 6.03 19.45 5.44
C GLY A 400 6.68 20.24 6.57
N THR A 401 5.93 20.47 7.65
CA THR A 401 6.37 21.29 8.79
C THR A 401 6.93 20.48 9.96
N CYS A 402 7.00 19.15 9.84
CA CYS A 402 7.52 18.29 10.90
C CYS A 402 9.02 18.51 11.10
N SER A 403 9.49 18.26 12.32
CA SER A 403 10.92 18.33 12.65
C SER A 403 11.70 17.25 11.87
N PRO A 404 12.91 17.52 11.37
CA PRO A 404 13.79 16.49 10.79
C PRO A 404 14.21 15.41 11.79
N SER A 405 13.91 15.58 13.08
CA SER A 405 14.13 14.60 14.15
C SER A 405 12.85 13.88 14.61
N SER A 406 11.72 14.11 13.93
CA SER A 406 10.44 13.47 14.28
C SER A 406 10.33 12.06 13.69
N GLY A 407 9.24 11.36 14.05
CA GLY A 407 8.81 10.15 13.37
C GLY A 407 9.57 8.87 13.69
N ALA A 408 10.49 8.88 14.66
CA ALA A 408 11.12 7.66 15.14
C ALA A 408 10.03 6.69 15.65
N PRO A 409 9.94 5.44 15.14
CA PRO A 409 8.86 4.51 15.47
C PRO A 409 8.56 4.39 16.96
N THR A 410 9.61 4.14 17.77
CA THR A 410 9.47 4.04 19.23
C THR A 410 8.88 5.30 19.88
N ASP A 411 9.19 6.49 19.37
CA ASP A 411 8.64 7.73 19.91
C ASP A 411 7.18 7.91 19.52
N VAL A 412 6.82 7.64 18.27
CA VAL A 412 5.44 7.80 17.77
C VAL A 412 4.51 6.75 18.37
N GLU A 413 4.94 5.50 18.45
CA GLU A 413 4.21 4.40 19.11
C GLU A 413 3.86 4.71 20.57
N ASN A 414 4.76 5.40 21.29
CA ASN A 414 4.57 5.72 22.71
C ASN A 414 3.77 7.02 22.91
N SER A 415 4.00 8.02 22.07
CA SER A 415 3.37 9.34 22.20
C SER A 415 1.98 9.41 21.58
N SER A 416 1.73 8.60 20.55
CA SER A 416 0.50 8.66 19.74
C SER A 416 -0.18 7.30 19.56
N PRO A 417 -0.28 6.42 20.58
CA PRO A 417 -0.80 5.07 20.42
C PRO A 417 -2.26 5.02 19.95
N ASN A 418 -3.02 6.05 20.29
CA ASN A 418 -4.45 6.17 19.94
C ASN A 418 -4.68 6.83 18.57
N ALA A 419 -3.61 7.17 17.83
CA ALA A 419 -3.75 7.69 16.48
C ALA A 419 -4.55 6.72 15.62
N GLN A 420 -5.37 7.25 14.72
CA GLN A 420 -6.19 6.46 13.82
C GLN A 420 -6.46 7.22 12.53
N VAL A 421 -6.77 6.45 11.49
CA VAL A 421 -7.28 6.96 10.22
C VAL A 421 -8.63 6.31 9.93
N ILE A 422 -9.53 7.08 9.32
CA ILE A 422 -10.84 6.61 8.90
C ILE A 422 -10.98 6.82 7.40
N TYR A 423 -11.15 5.75 6.65
CA TYR A 423 -11.55 5.78 5.24
C TYR A 423 -13.03 5.45 5.14
N SER A 424 -13.76 6.21 4.32
CA SER A 424 -15.19 5.98 4.12
C SER A 424 -15.66 6.45 2.75
N ASN A 425 -16.92 6.15 2.42
CA ASN A 425 -17.60 6.68 1.23
C ASN A 425 -16.83 6.46 -0.09
N ILE A 426 -16.21 5.29 -0.24
CA ILE A 426 -15.47 4.94 -1.45
C ILE A 426 -16.42 4.92 -2.65
N LYS A 427 -16.04 5.60 -3.72
CA LYS A 427 -16.76 5.71 -4.98
C LYS A 427 -15.81 5.49 -6.15
N PHE A 428 -16.28 4.80 -7.16
CA PHE A 428 -15.51 4.52 -8.36
C PHE A 428 -16.40 4.54 -9.61
N GLY A 429 -15.95 5.19 -10.68
CA GLY A 429 -16.68 5.26 -11.94
C GLY A 429 -16.01 6.16 -12.97
N PRO A 430 -16.68 6.49 -14.08
CA PRO A 430 -16.16 7.40 -15.09
C PRO A 430 -15.76 8.75 -14.52
N ILE A 431 -14.83 9.45 -15.17
CA ILE A 431 -14.41 10.80 -14.78
C ILE A 431 -15.62 11.73 -14.64
N GLY A 432 -15.70 12.39 -13.48
CA GLY A 432 -16.80 13.28 -13.10
C GLY A 432 -18.03 12.60 -12.52
N SER A 433 -18.06 11.27 -12.41
CA SER A 433 -19.23 10.53 -11.92
C SER A 433 -19.36 10.47 -10.39
N THR A 434 -18.30 10.75 -9.63
CA THR A 434 -18.25 10.47 -8.19
C THR A 434 -18.41 11.70 -7.30
N PHE A 435 -18.28 12.91 -7.86
CA PHE A 435 -18.41 14.18 -7.15
C PHE A 435 -19.03 15.28 -8.03
N ASN A 436 -19.45 16.37 -7.41
CA ASN A 436 -19.93 17.55 -8.13
C ASN A 436 -18.73 18.40 -8.60
N GLN A 437 -18.40 18.30 -9.89
CA GLN A 437 -17.27 19.03 -10.46
C GLN A 437 -17.40 20.56 -10.32
N GLY A 438 -18.61 21.12 -10.39
CA GLY A 438 -18.88 22.56 -10.22
C GLY A 438 -17.91 23.48 -10.99
N SER A 439 -17.87 24.76 -10.60
CA SER A 439 -16.72 25.61 -10.87
C SER A 439 -15.74 25.39 -9.71
N ALA A 440 -14.68 24.59 -9.89
CA ALA A 440 -13.65 24.43 -8.87
C ALA A 440 -13.04 25.80 -8.52
N GLN A 441 -12.84 26.07 -7.23
CA GLN A 441 -12.17 27.29 -6.75
C GLN A 441 -10.66 27.19 -6.84
#